data_AF-A0A920ECT8-F1
#
_entry.id   AF-A0A920ECT8-F1
#
_cell.length_a   1.000
_cell.length_b   1.000
_cell.length_c   1.000
_cell.angle_alpha   90.00
_cell.angle_beta   90.00
_cell.angle_gamma   90.00
#
_symmetry.space_group_name_H-M   'P 1'
#
loop_
_entity.id
_entity.type
_entity.pdbx_description
1 polymer ?
#
loop_
_entity_poly.entity_id
_entity_poly.type
_entity_poly.pdbx_seq_one_letter_code
_entity_poly.pdbx_strand_id
1 'polypeptide(L)' 'MQQAIADCKSIAGDDLVIMSDLCVDEYTDHGHCGVVNDDGSIDNDLTLDLYKKLQLHKHTPVLM' A
#
# COMPACT_ATOMS: atom_id res chain seq x y z
N MET A 1 3.49 3.79 -7.38
CA MET A 1 2.25 4.33 -6.77
C MET A 1 2.46 5.70 -6.10
N GLN A 2 3.50 5.87 -5.28
CA GLN A 2 3.70 7.06 -4.44
C GLN A 2 3.83 8.37 -5.22
N GLN A 3 4.46 8.34 -6.40
CA GLN A 3 4.58 9.48 -7.31
C GLN A 3 3.21 9.90 -7.87
N ALA A 4 2.42 8.94 -8.37
CA ALA A 4 1.09 9.20 -8.89
C ALA A 4 0.18 9.85 -7.83
N ILE A 5 0.22 9.39 -6.57
CA ILE A 5 -0.52 10.04 -5.48
C ILE A 5 -0.07 11.50 -5.29
N ALA A 6 1.23 11.79 -5.38
CA ALA A 6 1.76 13.14 -5.22
C ALA A 6 1.34 14.05 -6.39
N ASP A 7 1.37 13.53 -7.62
CA ASP A 7 0.94 14.25 -8.81
C ASP A 7 -0.57 14.51 -8.79
N CYS A 8 -1.38 13.52 -8.41
CA CYS A 8 -2.82 13.71 -8.23
C CYS A 8 -3.11 14.79 -7.18
N LYS A 9 -2.38 14.78 -6.06
CA LYS A 9 -2.55 15.80 -5.00
C LYS A 9 -2.19 17.20 -5.47
N SER A 10 -1.11 17.35 -6.27
CA SER A 10 -0.69 18.66 -6.77
C SER A 10 -1.68 19.26 -7.77
N ILE A 11 -2.40 18.40 -8.52
CA ILE A 11 -3.40 18.81 -9.50
C ILE A 11 -4.75 19.10 -8.84
N ALA A 12 -5.22 18.22 -7.96
CA ALA A 12 -6.58 18.25 -7.45
C ALA A 12 -6.75 19.06 -6.15
N GLY A 13 -5.67 19.35 -5.42
CA GLY A 13 -5.76 20.02 -4.13
C GLY A 13 -6.69 19.26 -3.16
N ASP A 14 -7.56 20.01 -2.48
CA ASP A 14 -8.55 19.47 -1.54
C ASP A 14 -9.92 19.18 -2.19
N ASP A 15 -10.06 19.41 -3.49
CA ASP A 15 -11.32 19.22 -4.21
C ASP A 15 -11.67 17.74 -4.45
N LEU A 16 -10.68 16.85 -4.32
CA LEU A 16 -10.83 15.41 -4.57
C LEU A 16 -10.14 14.55 -3.51
N VAL A 17 -10.85 13.55 -3.00
CA VAL A 17 -10.27 12.51 -2.15
C VAL A 17 -9.38 11.60 -3.00
N ILE A 18 -8.12 11.48 -2.61
CA ILE A 18 -7.16 10.57 -3.25
C ILE A 18 -6.93 9.36 -2.36
N MET A 19 -7.29 8.20 -2.88
CA MET A 19 -7.15 6.90 -2.23
C MET A 19 -6.32 5.98 -3.11
N SER A 20 -5.43 5.22 -2.51
CA SER A 20 -4.71 4.13 -3.18
C SER A 20 -5.08 2.81 -2.56
N ASP A 21 -4.99 1.76 -3.37
CA ASP A 21 -5.06 0.40 -2.86
C ASP A 21 -3.80 0.06 -2.03
N LEU A 22 -3.98 -0.81 -1.03
CA LEU A 22 -2.91 -1.36 -0.21
C LEU A 22 -2.92 -2.88 -0.35
N CYS A 23 -2.18 -3.35 -1.35
CA CYS A 23 -1.97 -4.76 -1.65
C CYS A 23 -0.50 -5.01 -2.03
N VAL A 24 -0.14 -6.28 -2.17
CA VAL A 24 1.20 -6.73 -2.56
C VAL A 24 1.19 -7.68 -3.75
N ASP A 25 0.03 -8.07 -4.26
CA ASP A 25 -0.08 -9.01 -5.37
C ASP A 25 0.67 -8.52 -6.61
N GLU A 26 0.62 -7.23 -6.93
CA GLU A 26 1.37 -6.68 -8.08
C GLU A 26 2.90 -6.63 -7.88
N TYR A 27 3.39 -6.94 -6.68
CA TYR A 27 4.80 -6.91 -6.31
C TYR A 27 5.34 -8.29 -5.88
N THR A 28 4.51 -9.34 -5.93
CA THR A 28 4.91 -10.71 -5.58
C THR A 28 5.02 -11.58 -6.84
N ASP A 29 6.00 -12.48 -6.88
CA ASP A 29 6.20 -13.39 -8.03
C ASP A 29 5.04 -14.38 -8.20
N HIS A 30 4.29 -14.66 -7.12
CA HIS A 30 3.16 -15.57 -7.10
C HIS A 30 1.80 -14.85 -7.28
N GLY A 31 1.75 -13.52 -7.24
CA GLY A 31 0.52 -12.74 -7.46
C GLY A 31 -0.55 -12.89 -6.37
N HIS A 32 -0.16 -13.23 -5.14
CA HIS A 32 -1.09 -13.31 -4.01
C HIS A 32 -0.98 -12.06 -3.15
N CYS A 33 -2.09 -11.65 -2.55
CA CYS A 33 -2.20 -10.46 -1.71
C CYS A 33 -1.49 -10.59 -0.34
N GLY A 34 -0.61 -11.57 -0.14
CA GLY A 34 -0.01 -11.82 1.16
C GLY A 34 1.19 -12.74 1.09
N VAL A 35 1.82 -12.94 2.24
CA VAL A 35 2.94 -13.88 2.39
C VAL A 35 2.39 -15.30 2.29
N VAL A 36 2.96 -16.09 1.39
CA VAL A 36 2.51 -17.47 1.11
C VAL A 36 3.44 -18.45 1.82
N ASN A 37 2.88 -19.35 2.60
CA ASN A 37 3.58 -20.48 3.22
C ASN A 37 3.90 -21.58 2.20
N ASP A 38 4.79 -22.50 2.55
CA ASP A 38 5.14 -23.65 1.70
C ASP A 38 3.95 -24.53 1.31
N ASP A 39 2.90 -24.56 2.13
CA ASP A 39 1.65 -25.30 1.87
C ASP A 39 0.63 -24.52 1.02
N GLY A 40 0.98 -23.31 0.58
CA GLY A 40 0.14 -22.42 -0.22
C GLY A 40 -0.86 -21.59 0.57
N SER A 41 -0.90 -21.71 1.91
CA SER A 41 -1.74 -20.87 2.76
C SER A 41 -1.17 -19.45 2.88
N ILE A 42 -2.04 -18.47 3.16
CA ILE A 42 -1.60 -17.10 3.46
C ILE A 42 -1.27 -16.97 4.94
N ASP A 43 -0.06 -16.53 5.24
CA ASP A 43 0.30 -16.08 6.59
C ASP A 43 -0.29 -14.69 6.83
N ASN A 44 -1.40 -14.66 7.57
CA ASN A 44 -2.11 -13.43 7.87
C ASN A 44 -1.28 -12.43 8.69
N ASP A 45 -0.52 -12.91 9.68
CA ASP A 45 0.17 -12.03 10.62
C ASP A 45 1.38 -11.38 9.95
N LEU A 46 2.16 -12.16 9.19
CA LEU A 46 3.24 -11.61 8.38
C LEU A 46 2.72 -10.69 7.28
N THR A 47 1.56 -10.99 6.69
CA THR A 47 0.91 -10.10 5.72
C THR A 47 0.53 -8.76 6.33
N LEU A 48 -0.09 -8.76 7.52
CA LEU A 48 -0.43 -7.52 8.23
C LEU A 48 0.80 -6.71 8.60
N ASP A 49 1.89 -7.35 9.00
CA ASP A 49 3.14 -6.65 9.31
C ASP A 49 3.83 -6.09 8.07
N LEU A 50 3.74 -6.76 6.93
CA LEU A 50 4.17 -6.23 5.63
C LEU A 50 3.33 -5.00 5.24
N TYR A 51 2.01 -5.08 5.36
CA TYR A 51 1.10 -3.96 5.08
C TYR A 51 1.40 -2.74 5.95
N LYS A 52 1.68 -2.92 7.24
CA LYS A 52 2.11 -1.81 8.11
C LYS A 52 3.37 -1.15 7.58
N LYS A 53 4.38 -1.91 7.15
CA LYS A 53 5.63 -1.35 6.60
C LYS A 53 5.39 -0.52 5.33
N LEU A 54 4.50 -0.98 4.44
CA LEU A 54 4.12 -0.26 3.22
C LEU A 54 3.37 1.04 3.55
N GLN A 55 2.46 1.02 4.53
CA GLN A 55 1.70 2.18 4.97
C GLN A 55 2.58 3.28 5.60
N LEU A 56 3.60 2.88 6.39
CA LEU A 56 4.46 3.81 7.14
C LEU A 56 5.36 4.68 6.25
N HIS A 57 5.50 4.38 4.96
CA HIS A 57 6.34 5.16 4.05
C HIS A 57 5.85 6.61 3.83
N LYS A 58 4.65 6.98 4.28
CA LYS A 58 4.12 8.36 4.21
C LYS A 58 3.63 8.93 5.55
N HIS A 59 4.24 8.57 6.67
CA HIS A 59 4.00 9.29 7.95
C HIS A 59 4.61 10.72 7.97
N THR A 60 4.62 11.43 6.83
CA THR A 60 4.76 12.88 6.84
C THR A 60 3.40 13.43 7.26
N PRO A 61 3.29 14.12 8.39
CA PRO A 61 2.04 14.76 8.75
C PRO A 61 1.73 15.78 7.66
N VAL A 62 0.61 15.58 6.96
CA VAL A 62 -0.05 16.68 6.26
C VAL A 62 -0.65 17.53 7.39
N LEU A 63 0.20 18.32 8.03
CA LEU A 63 -0.24 19.34 8.97
C LEU A 63 -0.98 20.38 8.12
N MET A 64 -2.25 20.60 8.48
CA MET A 64 -2.98 21.83 8.13
C MET A 64 -2.26 23.06 8.67
#